data_AF-A0A926W5W4-F1
#
_entry.id   AF-A0A926W5W4-F1
#
_cell.length_a   1.000
_cell.length_b   1.000
_cell.length_c   1.000
_cell.angle_alpha   90.00
_cell.angle_beta   90.00
_cell.angle_gamma   90.00
#
_symmetry.space_group_name_H-M   'P 1'
#
loop_
_entity.id
_entity.type
_entity.pdbx_description
1 polymer ?
#
loop_
_entity_poly.entity_id
_entity_poly.type
_entity_poly.pdbx_seq_one_letter_code
_entity_poly.pdbx_strand_id
1 'polypeptide(L)'
;MSPSAPSPSPRSGEAVIAIWKQYLSRLLDHYDRNRGSFISFLPKLFAFFALLNFGAYWLAITTAYPENAFGADRLNYFLLSFPVGILGAVFDTASFFITVFIARRALKTTSLASYVAHLSVDVAIAIVATFWVLFVFSFSGWLISLVLESPEALVDRTAKYGSRFEEALTDPTDGDSLRNIYFGVVMGMSAMLPSLIHLGLFVKAVGRYARRYARVADRN
;
A
#
# COMPACT_ATOMS: atom_id res chain seq x y z
N MET A 1 -13.26 -52.27 -21.90
CA MET A 1 -12.87 -50.84 -21.92
C MET A 1 -13.77 -50.12 -20.94
N SER A 2 -13.29 -49.82 -19.72
CA SER A 2 -14.05 -49.01 -18.78
C SER A 2 -14.06 -47.56 -19.26
N PRO A 3 -15.22 -46.87 -19.27
CA PRO A 3 -15.25 -45.44 -19.53
C PRO A 3 -14.50 -44.72 -18.42
N SER A 4 -13.47 -43.97 -18.79
CA SER A 4 -12.76 -43.06 -17.89
C SER A 4 -13.76 -42.09 -17.27
N ALA A 5 -13.85 -42.09 -15.94
CA ALA A 5 -14.70 -41.17 -15.20
C ALA A 5 -14.37 -39.72 -15.61
N PRO A 6 -15.39 -38.85 -15.81
CA PRO A 6 -15.15 -37.44 -16.07
C PRO A 6 -14.36 -36.85 -14.90
N SER A 7 -13.33 -36.05 -15.21
CA SER A 7 -12.55 -35.35 -14.19
C SER A 7 -13.49 -34.49 -13.33
N PRO A 8 -13.30 -34.45 -12.00
CA PRO A 8 -14.15 -33.64 -11.14
C PRO A 8 -14.02 -32.17 -11.58
N SER A 9 -15.18 -31.51 -11.76
CA SER A 9 -15.22 -30.07 -11.99
C SER A 9 -14.36 -29.37 -10.92
N PRO A 10 -13.50 -28.41 -11.29
CA PRO A 10 -12.63 -27.74 -10.32
C PRO A 10 -13.47 -27.19 -9.17
N ARG A 11 -12.98 -27.37 -7.94
CA ARG A 11 -13.66 -26.81 -6.75
C ARG A 11 -13.87 -25.31 -6.99
N SER A 12 -14.99 -24.74 -6.53
CA SER A 12 -15.36 -23.33 -6.81
C SER A 12 -14.20 -22.34 -6.57
N GLY A 13 -13.42 -22.54 -5.51
CA GLY A 13 -12.22 -21.76 -5.22
C GLY A 13 -11.09 -21.88 -6.26
N GLU A 14 -10.85 -23.07 -6.81
CA GLU A 14 -9.83 -23.29 -7.87
C GLU A 14 -10.20 -22.54 -9.15
N ALA A 15 -11.49 -22.52 -9.50
CA ALA A 15 -12.00 -21.80 -10.66
C ALA A 15 -11.86 -20.27 -10.51
N VAL A 16 -12.19 -19.72 -9.33
CA VAL A 16 -11.97 -18.29 -9.01
C VAL A 16 -10.49 -17.95 -9.10
N ILE A 17 -9.62 -18.78 -8.54
CA ILE A 17 -8.17 -18.52 -8.52
C ILE A 17 -7.56 -18.62 -9.92
N ALA A 18 -8.04 -19.53 -10.79
CA ALA A 18 -7.61 -19.57 -12.17
C ALA A 18 -7.96 -18.27 -12.94
N ILE A 19 -9.16 -17.73 -12.71
CA ILE A 19 -9.57 -16.43 -13.26
C ILE A 19 -8.71 -15.30 -12.69
N TRP A 20 -8.42 -15.34 -11.39
CA TRP A 20 -7.59 -14.34 -10.73
C TRP A 20 -6.14 -14.34 -11.26
N LYS A 21 -5.51 -15.51 -11.38
CA LYS A 21 -4.20 -15.69 -12.03
C LYS A 21 -4.20 -15.13 -13.44
N GLN A 22 -5.26 -15.38 -14.22
CA GLN A 22 -5.39 -14.82 -15.56
C GLN A 22 -5.45 -13.29 -15.56
N TYR A 23 -6.14 -12.68 -14.61
CA TYR A 23 -6.16 -11.22 -14.48
C TYR A 23 -4.81 -10.65 -14.08
N LEU A 24 -4.13 -11.27 -13.12
CA LEU A 24 -2.79 -10.85 -12.71
C LEU A 24 -1.78 -10.97 -13.86
N SER A 25 -1.81 -12.08 -14.61
CA SER A 25 -0.96 -12.26 -15.81
C SER A 25 -1.19 -11.14 -16.82
N ARG A 26 -2.45 -10.84 -17.16
CA ARG A 26 -2.76 -9.77 -18.12
C ARG A 26 -2.31 -8.40 -17.64
N LEU A 27 -2.37 -8.13 -16.34
CA LEU A 27 -1.89 -6.89 -15.76
C LEU A 27 -0.36 -6.79 -15.89
N LEU A 28 0.37 -7.85 -15.58
CA LEU A 28 1.83 -7.89 -15.76
C LEU A 28 2.23 -7.80 -17.24
N ASP A 29 1.51 -8.46 -18.15
CA ASP A 29 1.73 -8.36 -19.59
C ASP A 29 1.47 -6.94 -20.10
N HIS A 30 0.49 -6.24 -19.52
CA HIS A 30 0.25 -4.83 -19.82
C HIS A 30 1.40 -3.95 -19.30
N TYR A 31 1.84 -4.16 -18.06
CA TYR A 31 3.00 -3.46 -17.50
C TYR A 31 4.25 -3.66 -18.36
N ASP A 32 4.58 -4.90 -18.73
CA ASP A 32 5.77 -5.21 -19.52
C ASP A 32 5.77 -4.57 -20.90
N ARG A 33 4.61 -4.52 -21.56
CA ARG A 33 4.46 -3.90 -22.88
C ARG A 33 4.54 -2.38 -22.85
N ASN A 34 4.11 -1.75 -21.75
CA ASN A 34 3.95 -0.29 -21.70
C ASN A 34 5.01 0.44 -20.86
N ARG A 35 5.76 -0.23 -19.97
CA ARG A 35 6.71 0.43 -19.07
C ARG A 35 7.86 1.16 -19.79
N GLY A 36 8.24 0.68 -20.98
CA GLY A 36 9.41 1.19 -21.71
C GLY A 36 10.76 0.83 -21.06
N SER A 37 11.77 1.68 -21.25
CA SER A 37 13.10 1.48 -20.66
C SER A 37 13.08 1.68 -19.15
N PHE A 38 13.84 0.87 -18.41
CA PHE A 38 13.97 1.00 -16.96
C PHE A 38 14.49 2.38 -16.54
N ILE A 39 15.46 2.93 -17.29
CA ILE A 39 16.10 4.21 -16.99
C ILE A 39 15.11 5.38 -17.07
N SER A 40 14.15 5.33 -18.00
CA SER A 40 13.13 6.38 -18.12
C SER A 40 11.89 6.09 -17.26
N PHE A 41 11.63 4.83 -16.93
CA PHE A 41 10.50 4.43 -16.10
C PHE A 41 10.73 4.75 -14.62
N LEU A 42 11.91 4.45 -14.08
CA LEU A 42 12.24 4.67 -12.67
C LEU A 42 12.01 6.12 -12.20
N PRO A 43 12.56 7.17 -12.85
CA PRO A 43 12.34 8.55 -12.42
C PRO A 43 10.87 8.99 -12.57
N LYS A 44 10.15 8.48 -13.57
CA LYS A 44 8.71 8.76 -13.72
C LYS A 44 7.89 8.13 -12.59
N LEU A 45 8.19 6.89 -12.24
CA LEU A 45 7.54 6.17 -11.14
C LEU A 45 7.84 6.86 -9.80
N PHE A 46 9.10 7.23 -9.57
CA PHE A 46 9.49 7.99 -8.39
C PHE A 46 8.76 9.33 -8.32
N ALA A 47 8.72 10.10 -9.41
CA ALA A 47 7.98 11.37 -9.45
C ALA A 47 6.48 11.18 -9.19
N PHE A 48 5.87 10.13 -9.74
CA PHE A 48 4.49 9.78 -9.47
C PHE A 48 4.26 9.51 -7.98
N PHE A 49 5.07 8.68 -7.34
CA PHE A 49 4.94 8.40 -5.91
C PHE A 49 5.29 9.61 -5.03
N ALA A 50 6.24 10.45 -5.44
CA ALA A 50 6.53 11.70 -4.75
C ALA A 50 5.29 12.60 -4.73
N LEU A 51 4.66 12.83 -5.90
CA LEU A 51 3.44 13.62 -5.98
C LEU A 51 2.31 13.04 -5.11
N LEU A 52 2.15 11.71 -5.08
CA LEU A 52 1.17 11.06 -4.22
C LEU A 52 1.50 11.26 -2.73
N ASN A 53 2.74 11.10 -2.31
CA ASN A 53 3.14 11.25 -0.91
C ASN A 53 3.05 12.71 -0.45
N PHE A 54 3.44 13.67 -1.29
CA PHE A 54 3.23 15.09 -1.02
C PHE A 54 1.73 15.42 -0.91
N GLY A 55 0.92 14.93 -1.85
CA GLY A 55 -0.53 15.12 -1.82
C GLY A 55 -1.17 14.50 -0.58
N ALA A 56 -0.78 13.28 -0.22
CA ALA A 56 -1.25 12.58 0.97
C ALA A 56 -0.85 13.32 2.25
N TYR A 57 0.39 13.81 2.34
CA TYR A 57 0.85 14.62 3.46
C TYR A 57 0.03 15.88 3.65
N TRP A 58 -0.12 16.67 2.59
CA TRP A 58 -0.87 17.92 2.65
C TRP A 58 -2.35 17.67 2.93
N LEU A 59 -2.93 16.61 2.35
CA LEU A 59 -4.28 16.20 2.68
C LEU A 59 -4.40 15.84 4.17
N ALA A 60 -3.52 14.98 4.69
CA ALA A 60 -3.56 14.50 6.06
C ALA A 60 -3.39 15.65 7.08
N ILE A 61 -2.42 16.54 6.88
CA ILE A 61 -2.19 17.63 7.84
C ILE A 61 -3.31 18.67 7.80
N THR A 62 -3.85 19.00 6.62
CA THR A 62 -4.91 20.01 6.51
C THR A 62 -6.26 19.53 7.03
N THR A 63 -6.54 18.22 6.98
CA THR A 63 -7.81 17.67 7.47
C THR A 63 -7.74 17.17 8.92
N ALA A 64 -6.61 16.64 9.37
CA ALA A 64 -6.47 16.12 10.74
C ALA A 64 -6.01 17.18 11.76
N TYR A 65 -5.14 18.09 11.34
CA TYR A 65 -4.50 19.11 12.19
C TYR A 65 -4.40 20.47 11.49
N PRO A 66 -5.52 21.07 11.05
CA PRO A 66 -5.52 22.35 10.31
C PRO A 66 -4.82 23.48 11.07
N GLU A 67 -4.94 23.51 12.40
CA GLU A 67 -4.27 24.48 13.28
C GLU A 67 -2.74 24.44 13.16
N ASN A 68 -2.17 23.25 12.93
CA ASN A 68 -0.74 23.06 12.73
C ASN A 68 -0.30 23.43 11.31
N ALA A 69 -1.15 23.18 10.32
CA ALA A 69 -0.89 23.51 8.92
C ALA A 69 -0.87 25.03 8.66
N PHE A 70 -1.75 25.78 9.34
CA PHE A 70 -1.96 27.22 9.07
C PHE A 70 -1.57 28.14 10.25
N GLY A 71 -1.12 27.58 11.38
CA GLY A 71 -0.72 28.32 12.57
C GLY A 71 0.75 28.76 12.60
N ALA A 72 1.25 29.00 13.82
CA ALA A 72 2.61 29.47 14.06
C ALA A 72 3.68 28.47 13.56
N ASP A 73 3.37 27.18 13.59
CA ASP A 73 4.27 26.09 13.17
C ASP A 73 4.25 25.79 11.67
N ARG A 74 3.56 26.60 10.84
CA ARG A 74 3.42 26.34 9.39
C ARG A 74 4.74 26.05 8.67
N LEU A 75 5.82 26.74 9.05
CA LEU A 75 7.13 26.55 8.43
C LEU A 75 7.72 25.18 8.78
N ASN A 76 7.54 24.75 10.03
CA ASN A 76 7.95 23.42 10.50
C ASN A 76 7.25 22.34 9.66
N TYR A 77 5.92 22.41 9.53
CA TYR A 77 5.14 21.44 8.77
C TYR A 77 5.36 21.54 7.26
N PHE A 78 5.66 22.72 6.71
CA PHE A 78 6.07 22.86 5.32
C PHE A 78 7.40 22.15 5.06
N LEU A 79 8.41 22.39 5.89
CA LEU A 79 9.73 21.74 5.76
C LEU A 79 9.66 20.22 5.97
N LEU A 80 8.75 19.76 6.85
CA LEU A 80 8.51 18.34 7.09
C LEU A 80 7.94 17.61 5.86
N SER A 81 7.21 18.33 4.99
CA SER A 81 6.65 17.73 3.76
C SER A 81 7.71 17.17 2.82
N PHE A 82 8.92 17.75 2.77
CA PHE A 82 9.99 17.33 1.86
C PHE A 82 10.58 15.96 2.20
N PRO A 83 11.16 15.74 3.40
CA PRO A 83 11.67 14.43 3.75
C PRO A 83 10.56 13.38 3.79
N VAL A 84 9.34 13.73 4.22
CA VAL A 84 8.19 12.83 4.18
C VAL A 84 7.85 12.42 2.75
N GLY A 85 7.68 13.38 1.85
CA GLY A 85 7.33 13.15 0.45
C GLY A 85 8.38 12.33 -0.29
N ILE A 86 9.66 12.67 -0.09
CA ILE A 86 10.79 12.02 -0.76
C ILE A 86 11.01 10.60 -0.22
N LEU A 87 11.09 10.41 1.11
CA LEU A 87 11.31 9.09 1.70
C LEU A 87 10.12 8.16 1.50
N GLY A 88 8.90 8.70 1.50
CA GLY A 88 7.70 7.95 1.10
C GLY A 88 7.80 7.47 -0.35
N ALA A 89 8.21 8.34 -1.28
CA ALA A 89 8.41 7.96 -2.68
C ALA A 89 9.49 6.90 -2.88
N VAL A 90 10.58 6.95 -2.10
CA VAL A 90 11.63 5.92 -2.11
C VAL A 90 11.02 4.56 -1.71
N PHE A 91 10.27 4.54 -0.62
CA PHE A 91 9.63 3.31 -0.13
C PHE A 91 8.63 2.74 -1.13
N ASP A 92 7.74 3.57 -1.67
CA ASP A 92 6.71 3.11 -2.61
C ASP A 92 7.30 2.64 -3.94
N THR A 93 8.37 3.30 -4.39
CA THR A 93 9.10 2.87 -5.59
C THR A 93 9.74 1.49 -5.34
N ALA A 94 10.38 1.29 -4.19
CA ALA A 94 10.97 0.00 -3.84
C ALA A 94 9.90 -1.09 -3.66
N SER A 95 8.82 -0.79 -2.95
CA SER A 95 7.71 -1.70 -2.69
C SER A 95 7.00 -2.11 -3.98
N PHE A 96 6.86 -1.20 -4.95
CA PHE A 96 6.34 -1.51 -6.28
C PHE A 96 7.17 -2.59 -6.98
N PHE A 97 8.50 -2.44 -7.03
CA PHE A 97 9.36 -3.44 -7.68
C PHE A 97 9.35 -4.78 -6.96
N ILE A 98 9.35 -4.76 -5.62
CA ILE A 98 9.21 -5.97 -4.80
C ILE A 98 7.88 -6.66 -5.12
N THR A 99 6.77 -5.92 -5.19
CA THR A 99 5.44 -6.45 -5.51
C THR A 99 5.43 -7.07 -6.91
N VAL A 100 5.98 -6.39 -7.92
CA VAL A 100 6.08 -6.93 -9.29
C VAL A 100 6.90 -8.22 -9.31
N PHE A 101 8.02 -8.26 -8.60
CA PHE A 101 8.86 -9.46 -8.48
C PHE A 101 8.09 -10.63 -7.85
N ILE A 102 7.36 -10.38 -6.77
CA ILE A 102 6.55 -11.37 -6.07
C ILE A 102 5.40 -11.86 -6.95
N ALA A 103 4.69 -10.96 -7.62
CA ALA A 103 3.59 -11.29 -8.52
C ALA A 103 4.06 -12.22 -9.66
N ARG A 104 5.24 -11.96 -10.23
CA ARG A 104 5.86 -12.84 -11.23
C ARG A 104 6.18 -14.22 -10.66
N ARG A 105 6.69 -14.28 -9.43
CA ARG A 105 6.98 -15.55 -8.75
C ARG A 105 5.70 -16.33 -8.48
N ALA A 106 4.66 -15.65 -8.02
CA ALA A 106 3.35 -16.25 -7.74
C ALA A 106 2.76 -16.91 -8.99
N LEU A 107 2.84 -16.27 -10.16
CA LEU A 107 2.32 -16.84 -11.41
C LEU A 107 3.04 -18.12 -11.85
N LYS A 108 4.30 -18.31 -11.48
CA LYS A 108 5.07 -19.52 -11.77
C LYS A 108 4.71 -20.70 -10.86
N THR A 109 3.98 -20.45 -9.77
CA THR A 109 3.64 -21.49 -8.82
C THR A 109 2.42 -22.30 -9.26
N THR A 110 2.57 -23.63 -9.21
CA THR A 110 1.51 -24.60 -9.47
C THR A 110 0.56 -24.77 -8.28
N SER A 111 1.07 -24.66 -7.04
CA SER A 111 0.27 -24.79 -5.82
C SER A 111 -0.59 -23.56 -5.54
N LEU A 112 -1.85 -23.81 -5.20
CA LEU A 112 -2.84 -22.80 -4.84
C LEU A 112 -2.48 -22.05 -3.54
N ALA A 113 -2.06 -22.79 -2.52
CA ALA A 113 -1.66 -22.22 -1.23
C ALA A 113 -0.42 -21.32 -1.37
N SER A 114 0.56 -21.74 -2.17
CA SER A 114 1.76 -20.93 -2.42
C SER A 114 1.46 -19.69 -3.27
N TYR A 115 0.49 -19.74 -4.18
CA TYR A 115 0.03 -18.55 -4.89
C TYR A 115 -0.56 -17.50 -3.93
N VAL A 116 -1.47 -17.91 -3.05
CA VAL A 116 -2.07 -17.01 -2.04
C VAL A 116 -0.98 -16.48 -1.09
N ALA A 117 -0.08 -17.34 -0.59
CA ALA A 117 0.99 -16.92 0.30
C ALA A 117 1.93 -15.86 -0.31
N HIS A 118 2.24 -15.98 -1.61
CA HIS A 118 3.01 -14.95 -2.30
C HIS A 118 2.25 -13.63 -2.40
N LEU A 119 0.95 -13.64 -2.71
CA LEU A 119 0.15 -12.42 -2.78
C LEU A 119 -0.11 -11.80 -1.40
N SER A 120 -0.08 -12.59 -0.33
CA SER A 120 -0.15 -12.08 1.04
C SER A 120 1.09 -11.28 1.47
N VAL A 121 2.18 -11.29 0.69
CA VAL A 121 3.35 -10.46 1.00
C VAL A 121 3.03 -8.96 0.90
N ASP A 122 2.01 -8.56 0.14
CA ASP A 122 1.60 -7.16 0.10
C ASP A 122 1.06 -6.67 1.45
N VAL A 123 0.49 -7.57 2.27
CA VAL A 123 0.10 -7.27 3.65
C VAL A 123 1.34 -7.06 4.52
N ALA A 124 2.39 -7.85 4.31
CA ALA A 124 3.67 -7.64 5.01
C ALA A 124 4.30 -6.30 4.60
N ILE A 125 4.24 -5.93 3.32
CA ILE A 125 4.67 -4.62 2.83
C ILE A 125 3.87 -3.50 3.50
N ALA A 126 2.55 -3.66 3.65
CA ALA A 126 1.71 -2.68 4.35
C ALA A 126 2.08 -2.55 5.84
N ILE A 127 2.41 -3.65 6.52
CA ILE A 127 2.92 -3.61 7.91
C ILE A 127 4.28 -2.91 7.96
N VAL A 128 5.20 -3.21 7.04
CA VAL A 128 6.49 -2.50 6.98
C VAL A 128 6.28 -1.01 6.70
N ALA A 129 5.26 -0.65 5.91
CA ALA A 129 4.92 0.74 5.62
C ALA A 129 4.49 1.50 6.88
N THR A 130 3.79 0.88 7.83
CA THR A 130 3.41 1.56 9.09
C THR A 130 4.65 1.91 9.92
N PHE A 131 5.62 1.00 10.02
CA PHE A 131 6.90 1.28 10.66
C PHE A 131 7.73 2.31 9.88
N TRP A 132 7.67 2.27 8.54
CA TRP A 132 8.35 3.25 7.69
C TRP A 132 7.84 4.66 7.93
N VAL A 133 6.52 4.85 8.05
CA VAL A 133 5.93 6.16 8.38
C VAL A 133 6.51 6.69 9.70
N LEU A 134 6.53 5.88 10.76
CA LEU A 134 7.11 6.30 12.05
C LEU A 134 8.59 6.69 11.94
N PHE A 135 9.38 5.91 11.20
CA PHE A 135 10.78 6.22 10.92
C PHE A 135 10.93 7.54 10.17
N VAL A 136 10.15 7.74 9.10
CA VAL A 136 10.20 8.96 8.28
C VAL A 136 9.84 10.19 9.10
N PHE A 137 8.79 10.13 9.94
CA PHE A 137 8.43 11.26 10.80
C PHE A 137 9.51 11.57 11.84
N SER A 138 10.10 10.53 12.45
CA SER A 138 11.19 10.69 13.43
C SER A 138 12.43 11.31 12.78
N PHE A 139 12.85 10.76 11.63
CA PHE A 139 14.00 11.26 10.87
C PHE A 139 13.76 12.69 10.33
N SER A 140 12.55 12.99 9.86
CA SER A 140 12.17 14.32 9.39
C SER A 140 12.21 15.34 10.53
N GLY A 141 11.67 14.98 11.70
CA GLY A 141 11.73 15.81 12.89
C GLY A 141 13.17 16.12 13.31
N TRP A 142 14.07 15.13 13.22
CA TRP A 142 15.50 15.32 13.44
C TRP A 142 16.14 16.26 12.42
N LEU A 143 15.90 16.04 11.13
CA LEU A 143 16.46 16.85 10.07
C LEU A 143 16.05 18.33 10.20
N ILE A 144 14.77 18.59 10.50
CA ILE A 144 14.26 19.95 10.68
C ILE A 144 14.87 20.62 11.91
N SER A 145 15.08 19.86 12.99
CA SER A 145 15.69 20.42 14.21
C SER A 145 17.13 20.90 13.97
N LEU A 146 17.85 20.23 13.05
CA LEU A 146 19.16 20.70 12.57
C LEU A 146 19.04 21.94 11.69
N VAL A 147 18.09 21.95 10.75
CA VAL A 147 17.89 23.07 9.81
C VAL A 147 17.45 24.35 10.54
N LEU A 148 16.68 24.22 11.63
CA LEU A 148 16.15 25.34 12.41
C LEU A 148 16.94 25.61 13.70
N GLU A 149 18.12 24.99 13.88
CA GLU A 149 19.01 25.17 15.04
C GLU A 149 18.30 25.13 16.40
N SER A 150 17.30 24.24 16.55
CA SER A 150 16.42 24.18 17.72
C SER A 150 16.56 22.83 18.47
N PRO A 151 17.50 22.72 19.43
CA PRO A 151 17.87 21.44 20.06
C PRO A 151 16.80 20.85 21.01
N GLU A 152 15.90 21.65 21.59
CA GLU A 152 14.83 21.17 22.48
C GLU A 152 13.78 20.30 21.74
N ALA A 153 13.71 20.40 20.41
CA ALA A 153 12.70 19.73 19.61
C ALA A 153 12.86 18.20 19.51
N LEU A 154 14.04 17.64 19.73
CA LEU A 154 14.30 16.22 19.41
C LEU A 154 13.84 15.23 20.48
N VAL A 155 14.09 15.54 21.75
CA VAL A 155 13.75 14.67 22.88
C VAL A 155 12.24 14.70 23.13
N ASP A 156 11.63 15.89 23.15
CA ASP A 156 10.20 16.06 23.35
C ASP A 156 9.37 15.51 22.18
N ARG A 157 9.84 15.61 20.93
CA ARG A 157 9.12 15.04 19.77
C ARG A 157 9.16 13.52 19.75
N THR A 158 10.29 12.90 20.09
CA THR A 158 10.38 11.43 20.16
C THR A 158 9.45 10.88 21.24
N ALA A 159 9.39 11.53 22.40
CA ALA A 159 8.43 11.21 23.46
C ALA A 159 6.96 11.42 23.02
N LYS A 160 6.68 12.50 22.28
CA LYS A 160 5.35 12.80 21.74
C LYS A 160 4.86 11.80 20.69
N TYR A 161 5.74 11.29 19.82
CA TYR A 161 5.36 10.26 18.85
C TYR A 161 5.21 8.88 19.49
N GLY A 162 6.08 8.54 20.45
CA GLY A 162 5.96 7.30 21.23
C GLY A 162 4.67 7.23 22.03
N SER A 163 4.34 8.30 22.77
CA SER A 163 3.10 8.39 23.55
C SER A 163 1.84 8.31 22.68
N ARG A 164 1.81 8.98 21.52
CA ARG A 164 0.67 8.88 20.58
C ARG A 164 0.43 7.48 20.04
N PHE A 165 1.49 6.70 19.86
CA PHE A 165 1.37 5.31 19.43
C PHE A 165 0.81 4.42 20.55
N GLU A 166 1.29 4.61 21.78
CA GLU A 166 0.79 3.89 22.97
C GLU A 166 -0.67 4.26 23.29
N GLU A 167 -1.01 5.54 23.18
CA GLU A 167 -2.37 6.05 23.36
C GLU A 167 -3.34 5.48 22.32
N ALA A 168 -2.95 5.43 21.04
CA ALA A 168 -3.75 4.81 20.00
C ALA A 168 -3.96 3.29 20.17
N LEU A 169 -3.09 2.61 20.92
CA LEU A 169 -3.24 1.18 21.25
C LEU A 169 -4.15 0.95 22.46
N THR A 170 -4.18 1.89 23.40
CA THR A 170 -4.90 1.77 24.68
C THR A 170 -6.31 2.34 24.59
N ASP A 171 -6.51 3.44 23.88
CA ASP A 171 -7.83 4.00 23.55
C ASP A 171 -7.87 4.45 22.07
N PRO A 172 -8.17 3.54 21.13
CA PRO A 172 -8.22 3.85 19.70
C PRO A 172 -9.42 4.72 19.32
N THR A 173 -10.40 4.91 20.22
CA THR A 173 -11.67 5.60 19.92
C THR A 173 -11.71 7.04 20.41
N ASP A 174 -10.71 7.47 21.17
CA ASP A 174 -10.56 8.88 21.53
C ASP A 174 -10.38 9.78 20.29
N GLY A 175 -10.81 11.04 20.41
CA GLY A 175 -10.78 12.02 19.32
C GLY A 175 -9.38 12.24 18.73
N ASP A 176 -8.33 12.26 19.56
CA ASP A 176 -6.96 12.47 19.09
C ASP A 176 -6.36 11.18 18.51
N SER A 177 -6.67 10.02 19.10
CA SER A 177 -6.33 8.70 18.55
C SER A 177 -6.94 8.49 17.16
N LEU A 178 -8.21 8.85 16.96
CA LEU A 178 -8.87 8.76 15.65
C LEU A 178 -8.21 9.67 14.61
N ARG A 179 -7.83 10.90 14.99
CA ARG A 179 -7.09 11.81 14.10
C ARG A 179 -5.72 11.23 13.72
N ASN A 180 -5.00 10.64 14.67
CA ASN A 180 -3.71 9.98 14.41
C ASN A 180 -3.85 8.77 13.49
N ILE A 181 -4.85 7.91 13.71
CA ILE A 181 -5.14 6.76 12.85
C ILE A 181 -5.51 7.23 11.44
N TYR A 182 -6.40 8.21 11.33
CA TYR A 182 -6.79 8.80 10.05
C TYR A 182 -5.57 9.38 9.33
N PHE A 183 -4.74 10.14 10.02
CA PHE A 183 -3.52 10.71 9.47
C PHE A 183 -2.59 9.61 8.94
N GLY A 184 -2.37 8.55 9.72
CA GLY A 184 -1.57 7.39 9.31
C GLY A 184 -2.14 6.66 8.09
N VAL A 185 -3.46 6.47 8.03
CA VAL A 185 -4.14 5.84 6.88
C VAL A 185 -3.98 6.68 5.62
N VAL A 186 -4.21 8.00 5.69
CA VAL A 186 -4.06 8.90 4.54
C VAL A 186 -2.61 8.89 4.05
N MET A 187 -1.65 8.99 4.97
CA MET A 187 -0.21 8.91 4.66
C MET A 187 0.19 7.57 4.04
N GLY A 188 -0.44 6.46 4.44
CA GLY A 188 -0.12 5.11 3.97
C GLY A 188 -0.84 4.69 2.67
N MET A 189 -1.74 5.51 2.12
CA MET A 189 -2.57 5.10 0.97
C MET A 189 -1.76 4.68 -0.26
N SER A 190 -0.64 5.34 -0.54
CA SER A 190 0.21 5.02 -1.69
C SER A 190 0.84 3.63 -1.57
N ALA A 191 1.31 3.26 -0.38
CA ALA A 191 1.86 1.94 -0.09
C ALA A 191 0.80 0.82 -0.17
N MET A 192 -0.48 1.15 0.03
CA MET A 192 -1.60 0.21 -0.08
C MET A 192 -2.02 -0.09 -1.53
N LEU A 193 -1.58 0.69 -2.52
CA LEU A 193 -2.00 0.53 -3.91
C LEU A 193 -1.85 -0.89 -4.46
N PRO A 194 -0.72 -1.62 -4.26
CA PRO A 194 -0.60 -2.99 -4.75
C PRO A 194 -1.61 -3.95 -4.13
N SER A 195 -1.81 -3.85 -2.81
CA SER A 195 -2.82 -4.63 -2.06
C SER A 195 -4.23 -4.39 -2.61
N LEU A 196 -4.58 -3.12 -2.83
CA LEU A 196 -5.89 -2.72 -3.36
C LEU A 196 -6.10 -3.23 -4.79
N ILE A 197 -5.06 -3.19 -5.64
CA ILE A 197 -5.11 -3.75 -6.99
C ILE A 197 -5.36 -5.25 -6.93
N HIS A 198 -4.59 -6.01 -6.16
CA HIS A 198 -4.75 -7.46 -6.05
C HIS A 198 -6.12 -7.86 -5.49
N LEU A 199 -6.60 -7.17 -4.46
CA LEU A 199 -7.95 -7.35 -3.92
C LEU A 199 -9.02 -7.05 -4.97
N GLY A 200 -8.87 -5.97 -5.73
CA GLY A 200 -9.77 -5.63 -6.83
C GLY A 200 -9.81 -6.69 -7.93
N LEU A 201 -8.66 -7.28 -8.28
CA LEU A 201 -8.60 -8.39 -9.24
C LEU A 201 -9.28 -9.65 -8.69
N PHE A 202 -9.15 -9.92 -7.39
CA PHE A 202 -9.81 -11.04 -6.73
C PHE A 202 -11.34 -10.88 -6.73
N VAL A 203 -11.85 -9.73 -6.31
CA VAL A 203 -13.30 -9.42 -6.33
C VAL A 203 -13.86 -9.54 -7.75
N LYS A 204 -13.12 -9.04 -8.75
CA LYS A 204 -13.50 -9.19 -10.17
C LYS A 204 -13.54 -10.66 -10.61
N ALA A 205 -12.63 -11.49 -10.11
CA ALA A 205 -12.62 -12.92 -10.40
C ALA A 205 -13.84 -13.64 -9.80
N VAL A 206 -14.17 -13.34 -8.55
CA VAL A 206 -15.39 -13.85 -7.87
C VAL A 206 -16.64 -13.45 -8.66
N GLY A 207 -16.78 -12.16 -9.02
CA GLY A 207 -17.94 -11.68 -9.79
C GLY A 207 -18.03 -12.26 -11.21
N ARG A 208 -16.90 -12.62 -11.84
CA ARG A 208 -16.92 -13.34 -13.13
C ARG A 208 -17.33 -14.80 -12.96
N TYR A 209 -16.86 -15.47 -11.90
CA TYR A 209 -17.26 -16.84 -11.59
C TYR A 209 -18.75 -16.93 -11.31
N ALA A 210 -19.28 -16.07 -10.43
CA ALA A 210 -20.71 -16.02 -10.09
C ALA A 210 -21.59 -15.83 -11.34
N ARG A 211 -21.22 -14.91 -12.24
CA ARG A 211 -21.94 -14.70 -13.51
C ARG A 211 -21.88 -15.90 -14.46
N ARG A 212 -20.78 -16.65 -14.48
CA ARG A 212 -20.67 -17.88 -15.28
C ARG A 212 -21.55 -18.98 -14.72
N TYR A 213 -21.58 -19.13 -13.39
CA TYR A 213 -22.41 -20.12 -12.71
C TYR A 213 -23.91 -19.86 -12.95
N ALA A 214 -24.37 -18.61 -12.76
CA ALA A 214 -25.76 -18.23 -13.00
C ALA A 214 -26.23 -18.57 -14.42
N ARG A 215 -25.42 -18.26 -15.44
CA ARG A 215 -25.74 -18.57 -16.86
C ARG A 215 -25.80 -20.06 -17.18
N VAL A 216 -25.11 -20.90 -16.40
CA VAL A 216 -25.18 -22.36 -16.56
C VAL A 216 -26.42 -22.90 -15.87
N ALA A 217 -26.78 -22.36 -14.70
CA ALA A 217 -28.01 -22.69 -14.01
C ALA A 217 -29.26 -22.32 -14.84
N ASP A 218 -29.25 -21.19 -15.55
CA ASP A 218 -30.37 -20.78 -16.42
C ASP A 218 -30.52 -21.64 -17.70
N ARG A 219 -29.53 -22.49 -18.02
CA ARG A 219 -29.50 -23.31 -19.24
C ARG A 219 -29.82 -24.79 -19.01
N ASN A 220 -29.92 -25.21 -17.75
CA ASN A 220 -30.25 -26.57 -17.32
C ASN A 220 -31.64 -26.59 -16.69
#